data_AF-B9A7X4-F1
#
_entry.id   AF-B9A7X4-F1
#
_cell.length_a   1.000
_cell.length_b   1.000
_cell.length_c   1.000
_cell.angle_alpha   90.00
_cell.angle_beta   90.00
_cell.angle_gamma   90.00
#
_symmetry.space_group_name_H-M   'P 1'
#
loop_
_entity.id
_entity.type
_entity.pdbx_description
1 polymer ?
#
loop_
_entity_poly.entity_id
_entity_poly.type
_entity_poly.pdbx_seq_one_letter_code
_entity_poly.pdbx_strand_id
1 'polypeptide(L)'
;MWKYSAILLTILNVVLSAVYLNYEKDQPTLYFKASYNSLDIDNNFSYYTLINMDILHNNFDIDMAVMEYPTEKETNYYKVVGDGSTITKKTHQHYLLFDNFDVFKGKRPVFRLGEYRNEINNILNSANPVQVVSETNEYIVMKFFFHGGQILAFKKG
;
A
#
# COMPACT_ATOMS: atom_id res chain seq x y z
N MET A 1 31.28 1.59 44.98
CA MET A 1 30.04 0.98 44.44
C MET A 1 29.54 1.65 43.15
N TRP A 2 29.65 2.97 42.96
CA TRP A 2 29.09 3.69 41.80
C TRP A 2 29.74 3.41 40.43
N LYS A 3 31.03 3.02 40.38
CA LYS A 3 31.71 2.71 39.11
C LYS A 3 31.16 1.45 38.44
N TYR A 4 30.75 0.45 39.23
CA TYR A 4 30.20 -0.80 38.70
C TYR A 4 28.78 -0.63 38.16
N SER A 5 27.96 0.27 38.74
CA SER A 5 26.62 0.55 38.21
C SER A 5 26.66 1.31 36.89
N ALA A 6 27.59 2.26 36.72
CA ALA A 6 27.77 2.98 35.47
C ALA A 6 28.21 2.05 34.33
N ILE A 7 29.13 1.11 34.61
CA ILE A 7 29.58 0.11 33.64
C ILE A 7 28.41 -0.82 33.26
N LEU A 8 27.62 -1.30 34.23
CA LEU A 8 26.48 -2.17 33.96
C LEU A 8 25.42 -1.47 33.09
N LEU A 9 25.10 -0.21 33.38
CA LEU A 9 24.13 0.58 32.63
C LEU A 9 24.60 0.83 31.18
N THR A 10 25.90 1.02 30.99
CA THR A 10 26.50 1.20 29.67
C THR A 10 26.40 -0.08 28.85
N ILE A 11 26.73 -1.23 29.45
CA ILE A 11 26.59 -2.54 28.80
C ILE A 11 25.13 -2.80 28.43
N LEU A 12 24.18 -2.50 29.32
CA LEU A 12 22.75 -2.68 29.06
C LEU A 12 22.26 -1.83 27.88
N ASN A 13 22.67 -0.56 27.81
CA ASN A 13 22.31 0.32 26.68
C ASN A 13 22.90 -0.16 25.36
N VAL A 14 24.13 -0.67 25.35
CA VAL A 14 24.76 -1.25 24.15
C VAL A 14 24.00 -2.50 23.69
N VAL A 15 23.63 -3.38 24.62
CA VAL A 15 22.87 -4.60 24.30
C VAL A 15 21.48 -4.23 23.76
N LEU A 16 20.76 -3.32 24.41
CA LEU A 16 19.44 -2.86 23.95
C LEU A 16 19.51 -2.21 22.58
N SER A 17 20.52 -1.39 22.32
CA SER A 17 20.72 -0.76 21.00
C SER A 17 21.03 -1.79 19.92
N ALA A 18 21.88 -2.78 20.21
CA ALA A 18 22.18 -3.87 19.28
C ALA A 18 20.96 -4.76 19.01
N VAL A 19 20.16 -5.07 20.03
CA VAL A 19 18.90 -5.81 19.87
C VAL A 19 17.91 -5.01 19.03
N TYR A 20 17.75 -3.72 19.27
CA TYR A 20 16.87 -2.84 18.51
C TYR A 20 17.28 -2.74 17.03
N LEU A 21 18.58 -2.53 16.77
CA LEU A 21 19.11 -2.45 15.41
C LEU A 21 18.98 -3.76 14.63
N ASN A 22 19.19 -4.91 15.29
CA ASN A 22 18.98 -6.21 14.63
C ASN A 22 17.49 -6.49 14.40
N TYR A 23 16.62 -6.08 15.32
CA TYR A 23 15.17 -6.21 15.16
C TYR A 23 14.64 -5.44 13.95
N GLU A 24 15.09 -4.21 13.71
CA GLU A 24 14.73 -3.46 12.49
C GLU A 24 15.30 -4.07 11.21
N LYS A 25 16.49 -4.68 11.29
CA LYS A 25 17.16 -5.27 10.12
C LYS A 25 16.51 -6.58 9.65
N ASP A 26 15.89 -7.31 10.58
CA ASP A 26 15.34 -8.65 10.34
C ASP A 26 13.83 -8.66 10.05
N GLN A 27 13.15 -7.50 9.97
CA GLN A 27 11.74 -7.49 9.57
C GLN A 27 11.60 -7.76 8.06
N PRO A 28 10.91 -8.85 7.65
CA PRO A 28 10.74 -9.14 6.25
C PRO A 28 9.78 -8.15 5.60
N THR A 29 10.11 -7.67 4.40
CA THR A 29 9.14 -6.98 3.53
C THR A 29 8.02 -7.95 3.17
N LEU A 30 6.77 -7.54 3.39
CA LEU A 30 5.59 -8.28 3.01
C LEU A 30 5.12 -7.82 1.62
N TYR A 31 4.87 -8.76 0.72
CA TYR A 31 4.41 -8.49 -0.64
C TYR A 31 2.95 -8.93 -0.81
N PHE A 32 2.12 -8.05 -1.38
CA PHE A 32 0.70 -8.30 -1.62
C PHE A 32 0.35 -8.03 -3.07
N LYS A 33 -0.29 -9.00 -3.73
CA LYS A 33 -0.67 -8.88 -5.14
C LYS A 33 -2.14 -9.19 -5.35
N ALA A 34 -2.85 -8.33 -6.06
CA ALA A 34 -4.25 -8.55 -6.43
C ALA A 34 -4.52 -8.08 -7.86
N SER A 35 -5.58 -8.62 -8.44
CA SER A 35 -6.12 -8.14 -9.71
C SER A 35 -7.63 -8.22 -9.70
N TYR A 36 -8.32 -7.26 -10.30
CA TYR A 36 -9.77 -7.31 -10.44
C TYR A 36 -10.25 -6.65 -11.73
N ASN A 37 -11.45 -7.04 -12.14
CA ASN A 37 -12.23 -6.32 -13.14
C ASN A 37 -13.32 -5.51 -12.44
N SER A 38 -13.54 -4.27 -12.84
CA SER A 38 -14.74 -3.51 -12.48
C SER A 38 -15.51 -3.10 -13.73
N LEU A 39 -16.83 -3.07 -13.61
CA LEU A 39 -17.75 -2.70 -14.67
C LEU A 39 -18.49 -1.45 -14.22
N ASP A 40 -18.42 -0.40 -15.03
CA ASP A 40 -19.26 0.78 -14.90
C ASP A 40 -20.43 0.62 -15.88
N ILE A 41 -21.56 0.15 -15.33
CA ILE A 41 -22.76 -0.20 -16.10
C ILE A 41 -23.38 1.05 -16.74
N ASP A 42 -23.32 2.19 -16.06
CA ASP A 42 -23.99 3.41 -16.51
C ASP A 42 -23.22 4.07 -17.66
N ASN A 43 -21.88 3.96 -17.64
CA ASN A 43 -21.02 4.60 -18.63
C ASN A 43 -20.44 3.64 -19.68
N ASN A 44 -20.80 2.34 -19.66
CA ASN A 44 -20.28 1.31 -20.56
C ASN A 44 -18.74 1.24 -20.61
N PHE A 45 -18.10 1.35 -19.44
CA PHE A 45 -16.67 1.13 -19.27
C PHE A 45 -16.39 -0.14 -18.49
N SER A 46 -15.26 -0.76 -18.79
CA SER A 46 -14.68 -1.77 -17.90
C SER A 46 -13.25 -1.39 -17.57
N TYR A 47 -12.84 -1.72 -16.35
CA TYR A 47 -11.49 -1.52 -15.87
C TYR A 47 -10.89 -2.87 -15.50
N TYR A 48 -9.66 -3.12 -15.92
CA TYR A 48 -8.83 -4.16 -15.35
C TYR A 48 -7.72 -3.52 -14.55
N THR A 49 -7.64 -3.87 -13.26
CA THR A 49 -6.67 -3.30 -12.33
C THR A 49 -5.77 -4.41 -11.79
N LEU A 50 -4.46 -4.19 -11.88
CA LEU A 50 -3.44 -4.91 -11.13
C LEU A 50 -2.96 -4.05 -9.97
N ILE A 51 -2.76 -4.66 -8.81
CA ILE A 51 -2.23 -4.00 -7.61
C ILE A 51 -1.06 -4.83 -7.11
N ASN A 52 0.08 -4.18 -6.90
CA ASN A 52 1.17 -4.69 -6.09
C ASN A 52 1.38 -3.72 -4.93
N MET A 53 1.49 -4.25 -3.72
CA MET A 53 1.74 -3.48 -2.52
C MET A 53 2.82 -4.17 -1.70
N ASP A 54 3.80 -3.40 -1.29
CA ASP A 54 4.90 -3.84 -0.46
C ASP A 54 4.80 -3.11 0.88
N ILE A 55 4.95 -3.84 1.99
CA ILE A 55 4.92 -3.27 3.34
C ILE A 55 6.19 -3.65 4.08
N LEU A 56 6.92 -2.65 4.55
CA LEU A 56 8.12 -2.82 5.38
C LEU A 56 7.98 -1.94 6.62
N HIS A 57 7.95 -2.58 7.80
CA HIS A 57 7.62 -1.91 9.07
C HIS A 57 6.25 -1.21 8.99
N ASN A 58 6.25 0.11 9.14
CA ASN A 58 5.08 0.96 9.04
C ASN A 58 5.04 1.73 7.72
N ASN A 59 5.86 1.39 6.73
CA ASN A 59 5.85 2.04 5.43
C ASN A 59 5.26 1.11 4.39
N PHE A 60 4.64 1.69 3.36
CA PHE A 60 4.13 0.94 2.22
C PHE A 60 4.50 1.62 0.92
N ASP A 61 4.66 0.80 -0.12
CA ASP A 61 4.73 1.21 -1.51
C ASP A 61 3.59 0.51 -2.26
N ILE A 62 2.92 1.21 -3.17
CA ILE A 62 1.88 0.64 -4.03
C ILE A 62 2.14 0.99 -5.50
N ASP A 63 2.10 -0.03 -6.36
CA ASP A 63 2.16 0.10 -7.82
C ASP A 63 0.90 -0.55 -8.40
N MET A 64 0.09 0.26 -9.09
CA MET A 64 -1.10 -0.21 -9.78
C MET A 64 -1.01 0.05 -11.27
N ALA A 65 -1.47 -0.93 -12.06
CA ALA A 65 -1.70 -0.77 -13.47
C ALA A 65 -3.19 -0.91 -13.77
N VAL A 66 -3.77 0.12 -14.38
CA VAL A 66 -5.21 0.16 -14.72
C VAL A 66 -5.35 0.25 -16.23
N MET A 67 -6.12 -0.68 -16.80
CA MET A 67 -6.54 -0.65 -18.20
C MET A 67 -8.01 -0.30 -18.23
N GLU A 68 -8.35 0.83 -18.84
CA GLU A 68 -9.72 1.28 -19.07
C GLU A 68 -10.09 0.89 -20.50
N TYR A 69 -11.15 0.09 -20.65
CA TYR A 69 -11.72 -0.34 -21.92
C TYR A 69 -13.06 0.38 -22.15
N PRO A 70 -13.06 1.50 -22.90
CA PRO A 70 -14.28 2.09 -23.41
C PRO A 70 -14.89 1.19 -24.48
N THR A 71 -16.22 1.19 -24.59
CA THR A 71 -16.89 0.44 -25.67
C THR A 71 -16.66 1.05 -27.06
N GLU A 72 -16.51 2.38 -27.15
CA GLU A 72 -16.43 3.14 -28.41
C GLU A 72 -15.13 3.94 -28.62
N LYS A 73 -14.19 3.86 -27.69
CA LYS A 73 -12.94 4.64 -27.71
C LYS A 73 -11.74 3.72 -27.51
N GLU A 74 -10.56 4.21 -27.87
CA GLU A 74 -9.32 3.48 -27.64
C GLU A 74 -9.07 3.23 -26.14
N THR A 75 -8.52 2.06 -25.83
CA THR A 75 -8.09 1.68 -24.48
C THR A 75 -7.11 2.69 -23.90
N ASN A 76 -7.38 3.15 -22.68
CA ASN A 76 -6.48 3.99 -21.91
C ASN A 76 -5.71 3.14 -20.89
N TYR A 77 -4.41 3.40 -20.74
CA TYR A 77 -3.60 2.78 -19.69
C TYR A 77 -3.18 3.84 -18.69
N TYR A 78 -3.33 3.49 -17.42
CA TYR A 78 -2.86 4.27 -16.30
C TYR A 78 -1.88 3.45 -15.48
N LYS A 79 -0.83 4.10 -15.00
CA LYS A 79 0.04 3.59 -13.95
C LYS A 79 -0.14 4.49 -12.74
N VAL A 80 -0.32 3.90 -11.57
CA VAL A 80 -0.44 4.64 -10.32
C VAL A 80 0.67 4.15 -9.41
N VAL A 81 1.43 5.09 -8.86
CA VAL A 81 2.50 4.81 -7.90
C VAL A 81 2.23 5.66 -6.68
N GLY A 82 2.28 5.07 -5.49
CA GLY A 82 2.17 5.83 -4.26
C GLY A 82 2.97 5.17 -3.16
N ASP A 83 3.31 5.96 -2.17
CA ASP A 83 4.08 5.54 -1.01
C ASP A 83 3.61 6.30 0.23
N GLY A 84 3.95 5.77 1.40
CA GLY A 84 3.75 6.45 2.65
C GLY A 84 3.76 5.50 3.83
N SER A 85 2.90 5.78 4.82
CA SER A 85 2.90 5.06 6.09
C SER A 85 1.57 4.37 6.42
N THR A 86 1.67 3.33 7.24
CA THR A 86 0.53 2.57 7.75
C THR A 86 0.31 2.88 9.22
N ILE A 87 -0.95 3.05 9.62
CA ILE A 87 -1.35 3.16 11.01
C ILE A 87 -2.25 1.98 11.36
N THR A 88 -1.86 1.21 12.37
CA THR A 88 -2.67 0.12 12.91
C THR A 88 -3.40 0.57 14.17
N LYS A 89 -4.74 0.57 14.13
CA LYS A 89 -5.58 0.97 15.28
C LYS A 89 -6.13 -0.24 16.05
N LYS A 90 -6.39 -1.35 15.35
CA LYS A 90 -6.81 -2.65 15.90
C LYS A 90 -6.16 -3.75 15.07
N THR A 91 -6.19 -4.99 15.56
CA THR A 91 -5.62 -6.16 14.85
C THR A 91 -6.12 -6.34 13.42
N HIS A 92 -7.33 -5.88 13.11
CA HIS A 92 -7.96 -5.99 11.80
C HIS A 92 -8.21 -4.64 11.12
N GLN A 93 -7.80 -3.51 11.74
CA GLN A 93 -8.11 -2.17 11.23
C GLN A 93 -6.84 -1.35 11.06
N HIS A 94 -6.56 -1.04 9.80
CA HIS A 94 -5.40 -0.29 9.36
C HIS A 94 -5.84 0.95 8.57
N TYR A 95 -4.89 1.85 8.38
CA TYR A 95 -5.04 3.05 7.56
C TYR A 95 -3.77 3.26 6.75
N LEU A 96 -3.94 3.65 5.48
CA LEU A 96 -2.84 4.07 4.61
C LEU A 96 -2.84 5.61 4.54
N LEU A 97 -1.71 6.19 4.92
CA LEU A 97 -1.41 7.61 4.79
C LEU A 97 -0.42 7.77 3.65
N PHE A 98 -0.89 8.35 2.54
CA PHE A 98 -0.05 8.57 1.37
C PHE A 98 0.77 9.85 1.55
N ASP A 99 2.09 9.73 1.44
CA ASP A 99 2.99 10.88 1.37
C ASP A 99 3.09 11.38 -0.08
N ASN A 100 3.08 10.45 -1.04
CA ASN A 100 3.00 10.74 -2.47
C ASN A 100 2.05 9.79 -3.20
N PHE A 101 1.46 10.27 -4.29
CA PHE A 101 0.52 9.52 -5.14
C PHE A 101 0.50 10.10 -6.55
N ASP A 102 1.24 9.46 -7.44
CA ASP A 102 1.42 9.87 -8.82
C ASP A 102 0.60 8.98 -9.76
N VAL A 103 -0.11 9.62 -10.68
CA VAL A 103 -0.86 8.95 -11.74
C VAL A 103 -0.25 9.30 -13.08
N PHE A 104 0.13 8.29 -13.83
CA PHE A 104 0.65 8.41 -15.18
C PHE A 104 -0.36 7.86 -16.17
N LYS A 105 -0.55 8.55 -17.30
CA LYS A 105 -1.41 8.09 -18.41
C LYS A 105 -0.56 7.87 -19.66
N GLY A 106 -0.85 6.82 -20.40
CA GLY A 106 -0.15 6.58 -21.67
C GLY A 106 -0.49 5.27 -22.35
N LYS A 107 0.29 4.90 -23.37
CA LYS A 107 0.33 3.56 -23.96
C LYS A 107 1.74 3.04 -23.76
N ARG A 108 1.91 1.76 -23.39
CA ARG A 108 3.24 1.17 -23.20
C ARG A 108 4.13 1.43 -24.44
N PRO A 109 5.41 1.82 -24.28
CA PRO A 109 6.16 2.02 -23.04
C PRO A 109 6.13 3.47 -22.49
N VAL A 110 5.40 4.39 -23.13
CA VAL A 110 5.45 5.82 -22.80
C VAL A 110 4.29 6.20 -21.90
N PHE A 111 4.58 6.27 -20.60
CA PHE A 111 3.70 6.87 -19.61
C PHE A 111 4.12 8.33 -19.40
N ARG A 112 3.17 9.26 -19.48
CA ARG A 112 3.39 10.67 -19.12
C ARG A 112 2.68 10.94 -17.81
N LEU A 113 3.23 11.83 -16.98
CA LEU A 113 2.55 12.29 -15.77
C LEU A 113 1.17 12.80 -16.20
N GLY A 114 0.12 12.22 -15.61
CA GLY A 114 -1.26 12.63 -15.85
C GLY A 114 -1.55 13.93 -15.10
N GLU A 115 -2.59 14.64 -15.53
CA GLU A 115 -3.10 15.77 -14.75
C GLU A 115 -3.66 15.27 -13.41
N TYR A 116 -3.32 15.96 -12.32
CA TYR A 116 -3.86 15.67 -11.00
C TYR A 116 -5.39 15.80 -11.02
N ARG A 117 -6.09 14.69 -10.77
CA ARG A 117 -7.53 14.71 -10.51
C ARG A 117 -7.77 15.04 -9.05
N ASN A 118 -8.85 15.77 -8.75
CA ASN A 118 -9.26 16.10 -7.37
C ASN A 118 -9.39 14.85 -6.47
N GLU A 119 -9.70 13.70 -7.05
CA GLU A 119 -9.79 12.39 -6.37
C GLU A 119 -8.45 11.98 -5.73
N ILE A 120 -7.31 12.37 -6.32
CA ILE A 120 -5.96 12.10 -5.80
C ILE A 120 -5.67 12.96 -4.56
N ASN A 121 -6.09 14.22 -4.56
CA ASN A 121 -5.87 15.12 -3.43
C ASN A 121 -6.59 14.65 -2.15
N ASN A 122 -7.73 13.98 -2.31
CA ASN A 122 -8.46 13.39 -1.18
C ASN A 122 -7.70 12.19 -0.59
N ILE A 123 -6.97 11.43 -1.42
CA ILE A 123 -6.17 10.28 -0.98
C ILE A 123 -4.95 10.75 -0.18
N LEU A 124 -4.23 11.77 -0.68
CA LEU A 124 -3.03 12.31 -0.05
C LEU A 124 -3.26 12.93 1.34
N ASN A 125 -4.43 13.55 1.55
CA ASN A 125 -4.71 14.30 2.78
C ASN A 125 -5.62 13.53 3.76
N SER A 126 -5.73 12.21 3.64
CA SER A 126 -6.63 11.42 4.48
C SER A 126 -6.04 10.08 4.95
N ALA A 127 -6.58 9.59 6.07
CA ALA A 127 -6.33 8.24 6.55
C ALA A 127 -7.24 7.26 5.80
N ASN A 128 -6.71 6.62 4.75
CA ASN A 128 -7.48 5.74 3.88
C ASN A 128 -7.70 4.39 4.57
N PRO A 129 -8.95 4.00 4.90
CA PRO A 129 -9.20 2.83 5.73
C PRO A 129 -8.97 1.52 4.97
N VAL A 130 -8.30 0.58 5.63
CA VAL A 130 -8.16 -0.80 5.18
C VAL A 130 -8.53 -1.73 6.34
N GLN A 131 -9.48 -2.64 6.11
CA GLN A 131 -9.91 -3.59 7.12
C GLN A 131 -9.60 -5.01 6.68
N VAL A 132 -8.83 -5.75 7.49
CA VAL A 132 -8.60 -7.18 7.27
C VAL A 132 -9.88 -7.93 7.66
N VAL A 133 -10.41 -8.70 6.72
CA VAL A 133 -11.62 -9.50 6.89
C VAL A 133 -11.25 -10.96 7.20
N SER A 134 -10.22 -11.48 6.54
CA SER A 134 -9.72 -12.84 6.73
C SER A 134 -8.26 -12.92 6.30
N GLU A 135 -7.50 -13.81 6.92
CA GLU A 135 -6.09 -13.99 6.66
C GLU A 135 -5.71 -15.48 6.71
N THR A 136 -4.99 -15.94 5.70
CA THR A 136 -4.36 -17.26 5.63
C THR A 136 -2.87 -17.11 5.36
N ASN A 137 -2.13 -18.22 5.28
CA ASN A 137 -0.71 -18.18 4.91
C ASN A 137 -0.48 -17.70 3.48
N GLU A 138 -1.45 -17.92 2.57
CA GLU A 138 -1.31 -17.61 1.15
C GLU A 138 -2.01 -16.32 0.74
N TYR A 139 -3.07 -15.92 1.45
CA TYR A 139 -3.92 -14.79 1.07
C TYR A 139 -4.30 -13.92 2.26
N ILE A 140 -4.56 -12.65 1.99
CA ILE A 140 -5.24 -11.74 2.90
C ILE A 140 -6.45 -11.12 2.19
N VAL A 141 -7.61 -11.16 2.82
CA VAL A 141 -8.84 -10.56 2.30
C VAL A 141 -9.05 -9.25 3.04
N MET A 142 -9.14 -8.16 2.30
CA MET A 142 -9.26 -6.81 2.85
C MET A 142 -10.44 -6.06 2.24
N LYS A 143 -11.16 -5.31 3.07
CA LYS A 143 -12.01 -4.22 2.62
C LYS A 143 -11.13 -2.99 2.43
N PHE A 144 -10.91 -2.63 1.17
CA PHE A 144 -10.10 -1.53 0.69
C PHE A 144 -10.95 -0.29 0.41
N PHE A 145 -10.36 0.90 0.51
CA PHE A 145 -11.06 2.18 0.36
C PHE A 145 -11.52 2.49 -1.08
N PHE A 146 -11.13 1.70 -2.07
CA PHE A 146 -11.52 1.89 -3.47
C PHE A 146 -13.05 1.83 -3.66
N HIS A 147 -13.56 2.68 -4.55
CA HIS A 147 -14.98 2.75 -4.92
C HIS A 147 -15.94 2.88 -3.72
N GLY A 148 -15.52 3.50 -2.61
CA GLY A 148 -16.32 3.65 -1.39
C GLY A 148 -16.33 2.42 -0.48
N GLY A 149 -15.56 1.38 -0.79
CA GLY A 149 -15.41 0.17 0.02
C GLY A 149 -15.50 -1.11 -0.82
N GLN A 150 -14.36 -1.58 -1.32
CA GLN A 150 -14.26 -2.79 -2.14
C GLN A 150 -13.60 -3.93 -1.37
N ILE A 151 -14.12 -5.15 -1.47
CA ILE A 151 -13.47 -6.34 -0.89
C ILE A 151 -12.54 -6.96 -1.94
N LEU A 152 -11.26 -7.12 -1.59
CA LEU A 152 -10.23 -7.67 -2.45
C LEU A 152 -9.45 -8.77 -1.70
N ALA A 153 -9.09 -9.83 -2.41
CA ALA A 153 -8.16 -10.84 -1.92
C ALA A 153 -6.78 -10.60 -2.53
N PHE A 154 -5.78 -10.44 -1.68
CA PHE A 154 -4.38 -10.27 -2.07
C PHE A 154 -3.62 -11.56 -1.78
N LYS A 155 -2.87 -12.03 -2.77
CA LYS A 155 -1.89 -13.10 -2.60
C LYS A 155 -0.68 -12.55 -1.86
N LYS A 156 -0.22 -13.27 -0.84
CA LYS A 156 1.01 -13.01 -0.11
C LYS A 156 2.22 -13.54 -0.89
N GLY A 157 3.27 -12.74 -0.99
CA GLY A 157 4.54 -13.06 -1.66
C GLY A 157 5.70 -13.23 -0.70
#